data_AF-A0A2M7GML7-F1
#
_entry.id   AF-A0A2M7GML7-F1
#
_cell.length_a   1.000
_cell.length_b   1.000
_cell.length_c   1.000
_cell.angle_alpha   90.00
_cell.angle_beta   90.00
_cell.angle_gamma   90.00
#
_symmetry.space_group_name_H-M   'P 1'
#
loop_
_entity.id
_entity.type
_entity.pdbx_description
1 polymer ?
#
loop_
_entity_poly.entity_id
_entity_poly.type
_entity_poly.pdbx_seq_one_letter_code
_entity_poly.pdbx_strand_id
1 'polypeptide(L)'
;MPFFVSRPVRPIFAAALALLLVSAPLSPVRAQANPSDPEMLLEEGTKKILRAFELFIKTIPQYEMPEVLPNGDIIIRRKHPPPGKEDEAPPAPPGDGTKT
;
A
#
# COMPACT_ATOMS: atom_id res chain seq x y z
N MET A 1 48.72 -21.43 -71.31
CA MET A 1 49.82 -20.76 -70.56
C MET A 1 49.90 -19.32 -71.06
N PRO A 2 50.16 -18.28 -70.24
CA PRO A 2 50.28 -18.18 -68.76
C PRO A 2 49.24 -17.18 -68.13
N PHE A 3 48.60 -17.49 -66.99
CA PHE A 3 48.88 -17.10 -65.58
C PHE A 3 48.45 -15.68 -65.08
N PHE A 4 47.67 -15.69 -63.97
CA PHE A 4 47.69 -14.73 -62.82
C PHE A 4 47.23 -13.25 -63.03
N VAL A 5 46.66 -12.52 -62.04
CA VAL A 5 46.10 -12.82 -60.69
C VAL A 5 44.88 -11.89 -60.40
N SER A 6 43.93 -12.29 -59.53
CA SER A 6 43.54 -11.54 -58.30
C SER A 6 42.12 -11.86 -57.78
N ARG A 7 42.03 -12.18 -56.49
CA ARG A 7 40.78 -12.21 -55.70
C ARG A 7 40.86 -11.17 -54.59
N PRO A 8 39.89 -10.27 -54.44
CA PRO A 8 39.52 -9.73 -53.13
C PRO A 8 38.39 -10.58 -52.53
N VAL A 9 38.65 -11.17 -51.35
CA VAL A 9 37.67 -11.93 -50.57
C VAL A 9 36.98 -11.00 -49.57
N ARG A 10 35.64 -10.91 -49.60
CA ARG A 10 34.72 -10.63 -48.44
C ARG A 10 33.27 -10.36 -48.92
N PRO A 11 32.23 -10.49 -48.08
CA PRO A 11 32.18 -11.15 -46.77
C PRO A 11 31.08 -12.23 -46.68
N ILE A 12 31.46 -13.51 -46.54
CA ILE A 12 30.51 -14.62 -46.30
C ILE A 12 29.81 -14.52 -44.92
N PHE A 13 30.30 -13.65 -44.02
CA PHE A 13 29.82 -13.53 -42.64
C PHE A 13 28.48 -12.79 -42.44
N ALA A 14 27.97 -12.05 -43.42
CA ALA A 14 26.73 -11.29 -43.25
C ALA A 14 25.45 -12.16 -43.28
N ALA A 15 25.47 -13.30 -43.98
CA ALA A 15 24.28 -14.12 -44.19
C ALA A 15 23.91 -15.02 -42.98
N ALA A 16 24.89 -15.40 -42.16
CA ALA A 16 24.68 -16.33 -41.05
C ALA A 16 23.82 -15.76 -39.91
N LEU A 17 23.88 -14.44 -39.68
CA LEU A 17 23.12 -13.79 -38.60
C LEU A 17 21.63 -13.61 -38.95
N ALA A 18 21.30 -13.44 -40.23
CA ALA A 18 19.92 -13.27 -40.69
C ALA A 18 19.11 -14.58 -40.62
N LEU A 19 19.75 -15.73 -40.83
CA LEU A 19 19.07 -17.03 -40.84
C LEU A 19 18.70 -17.53 -39.42
N LEU A 20 19.36 -17.02 -38.38
CA LEU A 20 19.16 -17.47 -37.00
C LEU A 20 17.92 -16.82 -36.31
N LEU A 21 17.36 -15.75 -36.91
CA LEU A 21 16.19 -15.03 -36.39
C LEU A 21 14.84 -15.69 -36.74
N VAL A 22 14.81 -16.65 -37.66
CA VAL A 22 13.56 -17.29 -38.14
C VAL A 22 13.10 -18.46 -37.25
N SER A 23 13.98 -18.99 -36.39
CA SER A 23 13.70 -20.17 -35.54
C SER A 23 13.32 -19.82 -34.10
N ALA A 24 12.76 -18.64 -33.84
CA ALA A 24 12.12 -18.33 -32.56
C ALA A 24 10.72 -18.99 -32.52
N PRO A 25 10.46 -19.99 -31.65
CA PRO A 25 9.12 -20.53 -31.51
C PRO A 25 8.19 -19.43 -30.99
N LEU A 26 7.16 -19.11 -31.77
CA LEU A 26 6.03 -18.29 -31.33
C LEU A 26 5.16 -19.09 -30.35
N SER A 27 5.74 -19.45 -29.21
CA SER A 27 5.02 -20.02 -28.08
C SER A 27 4.04 -18.96 -27.59
N PRO A 28 2.71 -19.16 -27.71
CA PRO A 28 1.77 -18.24 -27.09
C PRO A 28 1.98 -18.32 -25.58
N VAL A 29 2.41 -17.21 -24.98
CA VAL A 29 2.36 -17.04 -23.53
C VAL A 29 0.88 -17.05 -23.14
N ARG A 30 0.36 -18.24 -22.84
CA ARG A 30 -0.88 -18.36 -22.09
C ARG A 30 -0.58 -17.83 -20.70
N ALA A 31 -1.12 -16.65 -20.39
CA ALA A 31 -1.26 -16.23 -19.01
C ALA A 31 -1.97 -17.37 -18.28
N GLN A 32 -1.27 -18.02 -17.34
CA GLN A 32 -1.88 -18.93 -16.39
C GLN A 32 -2.72 -18.07 -15.43
N ALA A 33 -3.89 -17.66 -15.89
CA ALA A 33 -5.01 -17.36 -15.01
C ALA A 33 -5.32 -18.67 -14.29
N ASN A 34 -4.68 -18.86 -13.13
CA ASN A 34 -5.11 -19.87 -12.18
C ASN A 34 -6.55 -19.49 -11.80
N PRO A 35 -7.57 -20.29 -12.16
CA PRO A 35 -8.95 -19.94 -11.86
C PRO A 35 -9.18 -20.28 -10.39
N SER A 36 -8.72 -19.41 -9.49
CA SER A 36 -9.15 -19.45 -8.10
C SER A 36 -10.67 -19.34 -8.09
N ASP A 37 -11.29 -20.33 -7.45
CA ASP A 37 -12.74 -20.48 -7.37
C ASP A 37 -13.38 -19.15 -6.95
N PRO A 38 -14.37 -18.62 -7.71
CA PRO A 38 -15.04 -17.38 -7.33
C PRO A 38 -15.60 -17.40 -5.91
N GLU A 39 -16.01 -18.56 -5.39
CA GLU A 39 -16.49 -18.68 -4.00
C GLU A 39 -15.36 -18.46 -2.99
N MET A 40 -14.17 -19.06 -3.22
CA MET A 40 -12.98 -18.83 -2.38
C MET A 40 -12.51 -17.37 -2.41
N LEU A 41 -12.58 -16.71 -3.58
CA LEU A 41 -12.20 -15.29 -3.71
C LEU A 41 -13.16 -14.38 -2.93
N LEU A 42 -14.46 -14.70 -2.92
CA LEU A 42 -15.47 -13.99 -2.14
C LEU A 42 -15.29 -14.20 -0.64
N GLU A 43 -14.98 -15.43 -0.19
CA GLU A 43 -14.68 -15.70 1.22
C GLU A 43 -13.45 -14.92 1.69
N GLU A 44 -12.33 -15.02 0.95
CA GLU A 44 -11.07 -14.35 1.32
C GLU A 44 -11.22 -12.82 1.32
N GLY A 45 -11.94 -12.27 0.33
CA GLY A 45 -12.27 -10.84 0.26
C GLY A 45 -13.10 -10.39 1.46
N THR A 46 -14.17 -11.11 1.80
CA THR A 46 -15.04 -10.81 2.94
C THR A 46 -14.27 -10.87 4.26
N LYS A 47 -13.42 -11.89 4.44
CA LYS A 47 -12.57 -12.06 5.63
C LYS A 47 -11.58 -10.89 5.81
N LYS A 48 -10.99 -10.40 4.72
CA LYS A 48 -10.12 -9.20 4.74
C LYS A 48 -10.90 -7.94 5.14
N ILE A 49 -12.10 -7.74 4.60
CA ILE A 49 -12.96 -6.59 4.93
C ILE A 49 -13.35 -6.61 6.41
N LEU A 50 -13.83 -7.75 6.93
CA LEU A 50 -14.21 -7.89 8.35
C LEU A 50 -13.01 -7.65 9.28
N ARG A 51 -11.81 -8.13 8.92
CA ARG A 51 -10.59 -7.88 9.69
C ARG A 51 -10.16 -6.40 9.65
N ALA A 52 -10.28 -5.73 8.51
CA ALA A 52 -10.03 -4.30 8.41
C ALA A 52 -11.03 -3.49 9.25
N PHE A 53 -12.31 -3.89 9.27
CA PHE A 53 -13.33 -3.27 10.10
C PHE A 53 -13.08 -3.46 11.60
N GLU A 54 -12.66 -4.66 12.02
CA GLU A 54 -12.25 -4.93 13.41
C GLU A 54 -11.09 -4.02 13.85
N LEU A 55 -10.10 -3.82 12.99
CA LEU A 55 -8.98 -2.90 13.24
C LEU A 55 -9.46 -1.44 13.29
N PHE A 56 -10.37 -1.03 12.41
CA PHE A 56 -10.96 0.31 12.39
C PHE A 56 -11.72 0.62 13.70
N ILE A 57 -12.58 -0.29 14.16
CA ILE A 57 -13.32 -0.12 15.43
C ILE A 57 -12.35 0.02 16.62
N LYS A 58 -11.22 -0.69 16.60
CA LYS A 58 -10.16 -0.56 17.64
C LYS A 58 -9.46 0.81 17.66
N THR A 59 -9.60 1.65 16.62
CA THR A 59 -9.07 3.03 16.62
C THR A 59 -10.02 4.03 17.28
N ILE A 60 -11.28 3.67 17.55
CA ILE A 60 -12.27 4.57 18.12
C ILE A 60 -11.92 4.84 19.60
N PRO A 61 -11.71 6.10 20.01
CA PRO A 61 -11.38 6.42 21.39
C PRO A 61 -12.57 6.14 22.33
N GLN A 62 -12.28 5.49 23.45
CA GLN A 62 -13.24 5.25 24.52
C GLN A 62 -13.25 6.42 25.50
N TYR A 63 -14.44 6.80 25.96
CA TYR A 63 -14.67 7.92 26.87
C TYR A 63 -15.36 7.46 28.16
N GLU A 64 -15.17 8.23 29.23
CA GLU A 64 -15.81 8.04 30.54
C GLU A 64 -17.18 8.75 30.64
N MET A 65 -17.86 8.59 31.77
CA MET A 65 -19.13 9.28 32.02
C MET A 65 -18.90 10.80 32.11
N PRO A 66 -19.77 11.63 31.51
CA PRO A 66 -19.60 13.08 31.55
C PRO A 66 -19.70 13.66 32.96
N GLU A 67 -18.79 14.59 33.28
CA GLU A 67 -18.78 15.36 34.52
C GLU A 67 -19.29 16.79 34.23
N VAL A 68 -20.29 17.27 34.97
CA VAL A 68 -20.83 18.63 34.83
C VAL A 68 -20.19 19.53 35.89
N LEU A 69 -19.57 20.62 35.45
CA LEU A 69 -18.87 21.57 36.30
C LEU A 69 -19.84 22.64 36.89
N PRO A 70 -19.46 23.32 38.00
CA PRO A 70 -20.30 24.36 38.62
C PRO A 70 -20.63 25.57 37.74
N ASN A 71 -19.85 25.81 36.67
CA ASN A 71 -20.11 26.85 35.68
C ASN A 71 -21.06 26.39 34.55
N GLY A 72 -21.44 25.11 34.51
CA GLY A 72 -22.31 24.52 33.48
C GLY A 72 -21.58 23.82 32.34
N ASP A 73 -20.24 23.83 32.31
CA ASP A 73 -19.46 23.09 31.31
C ASP A 73 -19.49 21.57 31.55
N ILE A 74 -19.17 20.80 30.52
CA ILE A 74 -19.13 19.33 30.57
C ILE A 74 -17.75 18.81 30.16
N ILE A 75 -17.10 18.04 31.03
CA ILE A 75 -15.87 17.31 30.71
C ILE A 75 -16.20 15.87 30.32
N ILE A 76 -15.62 15.40 29.21
CA ILE A 76 -15.69 14.00 28.78
C ILE A 76 -14.25 13.46 28.61
N ARG A 77 -13.78 12.69 29.60
CA ARG A 77 -12.40 12.18 29.66
C ARG A 77 -12.21 10.95 28.77
N ARG A 78 -11.03 10.79 28.16
CA ARG A 78 -10.67 9.57 27.42
C ARG A 78 -10.21 8.50 28.41
N LYS A 79 -10.85 7.33 28.36
CA LYS A 79 -10.52 6.19 29.24
C LYS A 79 -9.09 5.65 29.02
N HIS A 80 -8.59 5.76 27.79
CA HIS A 80 -7.21 5.42 27.44
C HIS A 80 -6.62 6.57 26.60
N PRO A 81 -5.94 7.55 27.22
CA PRO A 81 -5.23 8.60 26.49
C PRO A 81 -4.03 8.02 25.72
N PRO A 82 -3.59 8.67 24.63
CA PRO A 82 -2.33 8.31 23.98
C PRO A 82 -1.13 8.67 24.88
N PRO A 83 0.00 7.94 24.78
CA PRO A 83 1.15 8.15 25.64
C PRO A 83 1.68 9.59 25.52
N GLY A 84 1.99 10.19 26.67
CA GLY A 84 2.44 11.58 26.75
C GLY A 84 1.31 12.63 26.73
N LYS A 85 0.05 12.21 26.91
CA LYS A 85 -1.11 13.10 27.15
C LYS A 85 -1.88 12.74 28.43
N GLU A 86 -1.20 12.11 29.38
CA GLU A 86 -1.80 11.61 30.61
C GLU A 86 -2.09 12.75 31.61
N ASP A 87 -1.29 13.82 31.61
CA ASP A 87 -1.29 14.87 32.64
C ASP A 87 -1.35 16.32 32.11
N GLU A 88 -1.97 16.59 30.94
CA GLU A 88 -2.37 17.97 30.62
C GLU A 88 -3.51 18.38 31.56
N ALA A 89 -3.13 18.95 32.71
CA ALA A 89 -4.05 19.60 33.63
C ALA A 89 -4.92 20.62 32.86
N PRO A 90 -6.23 20.75 33.19
CA PRO A 90 -7.09 21.69 32.50
C PRO A 90 -6.45 23.08 32.45
N PRO A 91 -6.50 23.80 31.30
CA PRO A 91 -5.97 25.14 31.22
C PRO A 91 -6.60 25.97 32.34
N ALA A 92 -5.76 26.66 33.13
CA ALA A 92 -6.22 27.41 34.28
C ALA A 92 -7.37 28.35 33.86
N PRO A 93 -8.45 28.44 34.67
CA PRO A 93 -9.60 29.27 34.31
C PRO A 93 -9.12 30.70 34.02
N PRO A 94 -9.72 31.40 33.01
CA PRO A 94 -9.34 32.76 32.68
C PRO A 94 -9.35 33.63 33.95
N GLY A 95 -8.19 34.20 34.29
CA GLY A 95 -8.00 34.89 35.55
C GLY A 95 -9.04 36.00 35.73
N ASP A 96 -9.84 35.91 36.79
CA ASP A 96 -10.90 36.87 37.06
C ASP A 96 -10.31 38.27 37.22
N GLY A 97 -10.75 39.18 36.36
CA GLY A 97 -10.09 40.46 36.09
C GLY A 97 -10.40 41.56 37.11
N THR A 98 -10.47 41.22 38.40
CA THR A 98 -10.82 42.16 39.49
C THR A 98 -9.65 43.10 39.82
N LYS A 99 -9.41 44.03 38.91
CA LYS A 99 -8.58 45.23 39.12
C LYS A 99 -9.43 46.32 39.77
N THR A 100 -9.55 46.30 41.09
CA THR A 100 -10.10 47.39 41.93
C THR A 100 -9.35 47.47 43.24
#